data_AF-A0A9D2C8Q1-F1
#
_entry.id   AF-A0A9D2C8Q1-F1
#
_cell.length_a   1.000
_cell.length_b   1.000
_cell.length_c   1.000
_cell.angle_alpha   90.00
_cell.angle_beta   90.00
_cell.angle_gamma   90.00
#
_symmetry.space_group_name_H-M   'P 1'
#
loop_
_entity.id
_entity.type
_entity.pdbx_description
1 polymer ?
#
loop_
_entity_poly.entity_id
_entity_poly.type
_entity_poly.pdbx_seq_one_letter_code
_entity_poly.pdbx_strand_id
1 'polypeptide(L)' 'MKKENAAPAAGAQPELELKVRFLNINEGQNQELMERCRSLREYSEFVSRIRKYAAEGTGIEEAVDRTVTECIAEGIRA' A
#
# COMPACT_ATOMS: atom_id res chain seq x y z
N MET A 1 -23.03 -20.35 -3.51
CA MET A 1 -21.84 -20.36 -2.63
C MET A 1 -21.86 -19.09 -1.77
N LYS A 2 -22.65 -19.08 -0.69
CA LYS A 2 -22.67 -17.97 0.27
C LYS A 2 -21.75 -18.39 1.42
N LYS A 3 -20.64 -17.69 1.66
CA LYS A 3 -19.96 -17.77 2.95
C LYS A 3 -20.62 -16.72 3.83
N GLU A 4 -21.56 -17.19 4.64
CA GLU A 4 -22.09 -16.46 5.77
C GLU A 4 -20.97 -16.27 6.80
N ASN A 5 -20.56 -15.02 7.02
CA ASN A 5 -19.77 -14.68 8.19
C ASN A 5 -20.70 -14.82 9.39
N ALA A 6 -20.54 -15.90 10.14
CA ALA A 6 -21.20 -16.09 11.42
C ALA A 6 -20.70 -15.00 12.39
N ALA A 7 -21.63 -14.19 12.90
CA ALA A 7 -21.34 -13.31 14.03
C ALA A 7 -21.04 -14.18 15.27
N PRO A 8 -20.04 -13.82 16.10
CA PRO A 8 -19.71 -14.64 17.26
C PRO A 8 -20.88 -14.63 18.26
N ALA A 9 -21.21 -15.80 18.78
CA ALA A 9 -22.21 -15.97 19.82
C ALA A 9 -21.83 -15.11 21.04
N ALA A 10 -22.79 -14.34 21.56
CA ALA A 10 -22.61 -13.48 22.72
C ALA A 10 -22.22 -14.34 23.95
N GLY A 11 -20.92 -14.44 24.23
CA GLY A 11 -20.35 -15.23 25.33
C GLY A 11 -19.17 -16.13 24.97
N ALA A 12 -18.83 -16.29 23.69
CA ALA A 12 -17.64 -17.04 23.30
C ALA A 12 -16.37 -16.21 23.53
N GLN A 13 -15.55 -16.61 24.51
CA GLN A 13 -14.20 -16.06 24.65
C GLN A 13 -13.37 -16.43 23.41
N PRO A 14 -12.59 -15.49 22.83
CA PRO A 14 -11.75 -15.80 21.69
C PRO A 14 -10.76 -16.91 22.06
N GLU A 15 -10.71 -17.98 21.26
CA GLU A 15 -9.79 -19.11 21.47
C GLU A 15 -8.31 -18.71 21.27
N LEU A 16 -8.05 -17.53 20.70
CA LEU A 16 -6.71 -16.99 20.47
C LEU A 16 -6.73 -15.46 20.45
N GLU A 17 -5.89 -14.82 21.25
CA GLU A 17 -5.64 -13.38 21.21
C GLU A 17 -4.23 -13.12 20.66
N LEU A 18 -4.14 -12.42 19.53
CA LEU A 18 -2.87 -12.14 18.85
C LEU A 18 -2.52 -10.66 18.94
N LYS A 19 -1.25 -10.37 19.28
CA LYS A 19 -0.68 -9.04 19.14
C LYS A 19 0.10 -8.96 17.85
N VAL A 20 -0.29 -8.04 16.97
CA VAL A 20 0.40 -7.76 15.71
C VAL A 20 0.93 -6.33 15.69
N ARG A 21 1.95 -6.09 14.88
CA ARG A 21 2.49 -4.75 14.62
C ARG A 21 2.27 -4.40 13.15
N PHE A 22 1.56 -3.30 12.91
CA PHE A 22 1.40 -2.73 11.58
C PHE A 22 2.54 -1.75 11.30
N LEU A 23 3.09 -1.79 10.09
CA LEU A 23 4.12 -0.86 9.63
C LEU A 23 3.54 -0.02 8.48
N ASN A 24 3.77 1.28 8.54
CA ASN A 24 3.35 2.21 7.50
C ASN A 24 4.37 2.22 6.35
N ILE A 25 3.96 1.76 5.17
CA ILE A 25 4.83 1.68 4.00
C ILE A 25 4.66 2.86 3.04
N ASN A 26 3.99 3.94 3.44
CA ASN A 26 3.94 5.14 2.62
C ASN A 26 5.36 5.72 2.45
N GLU A 27 5.57 6.47 1.37
CA GLU A 27 6.85 7.13 1.09
C GLU A 27 7.36 7.93 2.31
N GLY A 28 8.64 7.76 2.64
CA GLY A 28 9.29 8.41 3.78
C GLY A 28 9.00 7.79 5.15
N GLN A 29 8.18 6.74 5.23
CA GLN A 29 7.86 6.03 6.47
C GLN A 29 8.63 4.72 6.59
N ASN A 30 8.83 4.23 7.82
CA ASN A 30 9.57 2.98 8.12
C ASN A 30 10.89 2.89 7.35
N GLN A 31 11.74 3.92 7.46
CA GLN A 31 12.96 4.09 6.66
C GLN A 31 13.88 2.87 6.69
N GLU A 32 14.07 2.24 7.85
CA GLU A 32 14.88 1.00 7.96
C GLU A 32 14.33 -0.14 7.08
N LEU A 33 13.00 -0.30 7.03
CA LEU A 33 12.35 -1.29 6.15
C LEU A 33 12.57 -0.95 4.68
N MET A 34 12.45 0.34 4.33
CA MET A 34 12.61 0.84 2.96
C MET A 34 14.06 0.79 2.47
N GLU A 35 15.03 0.98 3.35
CA GLU A 35 16.45 0.80 3.06
C GLU A 35 16.78 -0.66 2.76
N ARG A 36 16.17 -1.59 3.51
CA ARG A 36 16.39 -3.03 3.37
C ARG A 36 15.62 -3.67 2.22
N CYS A 37 14.51 -3.07 1.79
CA CYS A 37 13.65 -3.62 0.74
C CYS A 37 13.44 -2.61 -0.40
N ARG A 38 14.30 -2.71 -1.42
CA ARG A 38 14.25 -1.85 -2.60
C ARG A 38 12.88 -1.86 -3.29
N SER A 39 12.28 -3.03 -3.51
CA SER A 39 10.98 -3.13 -4.19
C SER A 39 9.85 -2.46 -3.40
N LEU A 40 9.83 -2.57 -2.07
CA LEU A 40 8.83 -1.86 -1.26
C LEU A 40 9.02 -0.34 -1.34
N ARG A 41 10.27 0.13 -1.33
CA ARG A 41 10.58 1.55 -1.50
C ARG A 41 10.11 2.07 -2.85
N GLU A 42 10.49 1.40 -3.94
CA GLU A 42 10.09 1.74 -5.31
C GLU A 42 8.56 1.73 -5.48
N TYR A 43 7.88 0.73 -4.91
CA TYR A 43 6.41 0.68 -4.89
C TYR A 43 5.80 1.87 -4.11
N SER A 44 6.34 2.18 -2.92
CA SER A 44 5.83 3.28 -2.10
C SER A 44 5.96 4.63 -2.79
N GLU A 45 7.07 4.84 -3.50
CA GLU A 45 7.35 6.02 -4.30
C GLU A 45 6.39 6.10 -5.50
N PHE A 46 6.20 5.00 -6.22
CA PHE A 46 5.24 4.89 -7.33
C PHE A 46 3.82 5.29 -6.90
N VAL A 47 3.33 4.75 -5.79
CA VAL A 47 2.01 5.08 -5.25
C VAL A 47 1.92 6.54 -4.79
N SER A 48 3.00 7.08 -4.21
CA SER A 48 3.06 8.49 -3.80
C SER A 48 2.86 9.43 -4.98
N ARG A 49 3.52 9.16 -6.12
CA ARG A 49 3.39 9.95 -7.36
C ARG A 49 1.97 9.90 -7.93
N ILE A 50 1.35 8.72 -7.99
CA ILE A 50 -0.05 8.60 -8.45
C ILE A 50 -0.97 9.45 -7.57
N ARG A 51 -0.81 9.38 -6.25
CA ARG A 51 -1.62 10.17 -5.30
C ARG A 51 -1.41 11.67 -5.50
N LYS A 52 -0.18 12.10 -5.76
CA LYS A 52 0.15 13.49 -6.05
C LYS A 52 -0.59 13.99 -7.30
N TYR A 53 -0.48 13.28 -8.42
CA TYR A 53 -1.18 13.67 -9.65
C TYR A 53 -2.70 13.63 -9.51
N ALA A 54 -3.25 12.62 -8.83
CA ALA A 54 -4.67 12.57 -8.53
C ALA A 54 -5.12 13.77 -7.67
N ALA A 55 -4.31 14.21 -6.70
CA ALA A 55 -4.60 15.39 -5.88
C ALA A 55 -4.48 16.71 -6.66
N GLU A 56 -3.67 16.76 -7.71
CA GLU A 56 -3.54 17.88 -8.65
C GLU A 56 -4.70 17.94 -9.67
N GLY A 57 -5.63 16.97 -9.63
CA GLY A 57 -6.83 16.94 -10.47
C GLY A 57 -6.67 16.12 -11.76
N THR A 58 -5.55 15.41 -11.93
CA THR A 58 -5.38 14.43 -13.01
C THR A 58 -6.30 13.23 -12.77
N GLY A 59 -6.94 12.72 -13.83
CA GLY A 59 -7.71 11.47 -13.74
C GLY A 59 -6.82 10.32 -13.28
N ILE A 60 -7.37 9.36 -12.53
CA ILE A 60 -6.57 8.26 -11.96
C ILE A 60 -5.82 7.48 -13.06
N GLU A 61 -6.49 7.18 -14.18
CA GLU A 61 -5.87 6.48 -15.31
C GLU A 61 -4.69 7.27 -15.90
N GLU A 62 -4.88 8.57 -16.15
CA GLU A 62 -3.83 9.45 -16.67
C GLU A 62 -2.68 9.62 -15.67
N ALA A 63 -2.98 9.72 -14.37
CA ALA A 63 -1.98 9.77 -13.31
C ALA A 63 -1.13 8.49 -13.26
N VAL A 64 -1.76 7.33 -13.46
CA VAL A 64 -1.07 6.03 -13.54
C VAL A 64 -0.18 5.99 -14.78
N ASP A 65 -0.70 6.28 -15.97
CA ASP A 65 0.05 6.22 -17.23
C ASP A 65 1.27 7.16 -17.21
N ARG A 66 1.07 8.38 -16.70
CA ARG A 66 2.16 9.34 -16.50
C ARG A 66 3.20 8.81 -15.53
N THR A 67 2.78 8.29 -14.38
CA THR A 67 3.70 7.78 -13.36
C THR A 67 4.50 6.58 -13.89
N VAL A 68 3.87 5.66 -14.62
CA VAL A 68 4.56 4.52 -15.25
C VAL A 68 5.65 5.01 -16.20
N THR A 69 5.34 6.00 -17.04
CA THR A 69 6.29 6.58 -18.00
C THR A 69 7.50 7.21 -17.29
N GLU A 70 7.25 8.01 -16.26
CA GLU A 70 8.30 8.67 -15.46
C GLU A 70 9.15 7.65 -14.68
N CYS A 71 8.52 6.68 -14.03
CA CYS A 71 9.20 5.63 -13.28
C CYS A 71 10.11 4.76 -14.15
N ILE A 72 9.68 4.40 -15.36
CA ILE A 72 10.52 3.65 -16.31
C ILE A 72 11.74 4.48 -16.73
N ALA A 73 11.56 5.78 -17.01
CA ALA A 73 12.65 6.68 -17.37
C ALA A 73 13.68 6.86 -16.25
N GLU A 74 13.24 6.84 -14.99
CA GLU A 74 14.07 6.97 -13.80
C GLU A 74 14.63 5.62 -13.30
N GLY A 75 14.23 4.49 -13.89
CA GLY A 75 14.68 3.16 -13.52
C GLY A 75 13.99 2.56 -12.29
N ILE A 76 12.85 3.12 -11.88
CA ILE A 76 11.96 2.59 -10.84
C ILE A 76 11.14 1.43 -11.45
N ARG A 77 11.31 0.23 -10.91
CA ARG A 77 10.65 -1.00 -11.39
C ARG A 77 9.65 -1.52 -10.36
N ALA A 78 8.63 -0.71 -10.08
CA ALA A 78 7.54 -1.07 -9.18
C ALA A 78 6.84 -2.37 -9.61
#